data_AF-A0A7S0QXR1-F1
#
_entry.id   AF-A0A7S0QXR1-F1
#
_cell.length_a   1.000
_cell.length_b   1.000
_cell.length_c   1.000
_cell.angle_alpha   90.00
_cell.angle_beta   90.00
_cell.angle_gamma   90.00
#
_symmetry.space_group_name_H-M   'P 1'
#
loop_
_entity.id
_entity.type
_entity.pdbx_description
1 polymer ?
#
loop_
_entity_poly.entity_id
_entity_poly.type
_entity_poly.pdbx_seq_one_letter_code
_entity_poly.pdbx_strand_id
1 'polypeptide(L)'
;GTPLGAVAVSDGDTPQEYYAFPTLDQLADASDDALRAAGFGYRAKFIVGSVAALRARPGGGEPWLASLRQAPYREASTELCTLPGVGPKVAACIALFSLDKHAAIPVDTHVWQIAIRDYTPELAEKSLTPRVMRSVEDAVVARFGNHAGWAHNILFIAELASHRGRLPEHLRPP
;
A
#
# COMPACT_ATOMS: atom_id res chain seq x y z
N GLY A 1 -1.54 -9.53 -18.27
CA GLY A 1 -1.03 -8.21 -18.69
C GLY A 1 -0.42 -8.33 -20.08
N THR A 2 0.00 -7.21 -20.66
CA THR A 2 0.65 -7.20 -21.98
C THR A 2 2.07 -7.79 -21.90
N PRO A 3 2.48 -8.72 -22.78
CA PRO A 3 3.84 -9.25 -22.79
C PRO A 3 4.88 -8.14 -23.00
N LEU A 4 5.96 -8.15 -22.21
CA LEU A 4 7.09 -7.22 -22.34
C LEU A 4 8.30 -7.87 -23.02
N GLY A 5 8.43 -9.20 -22.92
CA GLY A 5 9.54 -9.97 -23.48
C GLY A 5 10.01 -11.06 -22.53
N ALA A 6 11.07 -11.77 -22.91
CA ALA A 6 11.67 -12.80 -22.09
C ALA A 6 13.17 -12.55 -21.91
N VAL A 7 13.69 -12.83 -20.72
CA VAL A 7 15.12 -12.69 -20.39
C VAL A 7 15.66 -14.06 -19.98
N ALA A 8 16.76 -14.48 -20.62
CA ALA A 8 17.49 -15.67 -20.19
C ALA A 8 18.20 -15.36 -18.86
N VAL A 9 17.90 -16.15 -17.83
CA VAL A 9 18.43 -15.92 -16.46
C VAL A 9 19.78 -16.62 -16.27
N SER A 10 20.07 -17.64 -17.08
CA SER A 10 21.37 -18.31 -17.22
C SER A 10 21.42 -19.14 -18.52
N ASP A 11 22.61 -19.62 -18.94
CA ASP A 11 22.76 -20.52 -20.09
C ASP A 11 22.10 -21.88 -19.80
N GLY A 12 21.02 -22.19 -20.53
CA GLY A 12 20.31 -23.47 -20.44
C GLY A 12 18.96 -23.43 -19.70
N ASP A 13 18.61 -22.30 -19.08
CA ASP A 13 17.31 -22.12 -18.45
C ASP A 13 16.21 -21.69 -19.44
N THR A 14 14.97 -22.10 -19.18
CA THR A 14 13.80 -21.54 -19.86
C THR A 14 13.77 -20.03 -19.62
N PRO A 15 13.67 -19.19 -20.68
CA PRO A 15 13.62 -17.75 -20.52
C PRO A 15 12.48 -17.31 -19.60
N GLN A 16 12.79 -16.43 -18.65
CA GLN A 16 11.77 -15.86 -17.78
C GLN A 16 10.96 -14.83 -18.57
N GLU A 17 9.66 -15.06 -18.69
CA GLU A 17 8.74 -14.13 -19.34
C GLU A 17 8.32 -13.00 -18.39
N TYR A 18 8.23 -11.79 -18.94
CA TYR A 18 7.83 -10.58 -18.24
C TYR A 18 6.58 -9.99 -18.88
N TYR A 19 5.69 -9.46 -18.03
CA TYR A 19 4.44 -8.84 -18.44
C TYR A 19 4.29 -7.50 -17.75
N ALA A 20 3.67 -6.53 -18.44
CA ALA A 20 3.24 -5.29 -17.84
C ALA A 20 2.11 -5.56 -16.85
N PHE A 21 1.98 -4.68 -15.85
CA PHE A 21 0.80 -4.67 -15.00
C PHE A 21 -0.46 -4.47 -15.89
N PRO A 22 -1.54 -5.24 -15.66
CA PRO A 22 -2.70 -5.19 -16.54
C PRO A 22 -3.41 -3.82 -16.50
N THR A 23 -3.93 -3.39 -17.65
CA THR A 23 -4.78 -2.19 -17.74
C THR A 23 -6.14 -2.42 -17.07
N LEU A 24 -6.92 -1.36 -16.84
CA LEU A 24 -8.28 -1.51 -16.30
C LEU A 24 -9.18 -2.35 -17.22
N ASP A 25 -9.05 -2.21 -18.54
CA ASP A 25 -9.81 -3.02 -19.49
C ASP A 25 -9.40 -4.50 -19.43
N GLN A 26 -8.10 -4.79 -19.38
CA GLN A 26 -7.62 -6.18 -19.23
C GLN A 26 -8.05 -6.81 -17.90
N LEU A 27 -8.10 -6.02 -16.83
CA LEU A 27 -8.59 -6.50 -15.53
C LEU A 27 -10.11 -6.72 -15.52
N ALA A 28 -10.86 -6.00 -16.37
CA ALA A 28 -12.31 -6.15 -16.44
C ALA A 28 -12.75 -7.48 -17.07
N ASP A 29 -11.87 -8.09 -17.88
CA ASP A 29 -12.10 -9.41 -18.46
C ASP A 29 -11.86 -10.56 -17.45
N ALA A 30 -11.20 -10.26 -16.31
CA ALA A 30 -10.94 -11.25 -15.27
C ALA A 30 -12.17 -11.45 -14.35
N SER A 31 -12.62 -12.69 -14.23
CA SER A 31 -13.70 -13.06 -13.30
C SER A 31 -13.19 -13.33 -11.88
N ASP A 32 -14.09 -13.30 -10.89
CA ASP A 32 -13.79 -13.66 -9.50
C ASP A 32 -13.22 -15.09 -9.41
N ASP A 33 -13.81 -16.03 -10.14
CA ASP A 33 -13.37 -17.43 -10.18
C ASP A 33 -11.97 -17.58 -10.80
N ALA A 34 -11.68 -16.86 -11.90
CA ALA A 34 -10.36 -16.90 -12.53
C ALA A 34 -9.27 -16.37 -11.58
N LEU A 35 -9.56 -15.26 -10.88
CA LEU A 35 -8.64 -14.71 -9.89
C LEU A 35 -8.50 -15.62 -8.65
N ARG A 36 -9.55 -16.30 -8.21
CA ARG A 36 -9.45 -17.31 -7.15
C ARG A 36 -8.57 -18.49 -7.57
N ALA A 37 -8.77 -19.00 -8.78
CA ALA A 37 -7.94 -20.05 -9.36
C ALA A 37 -6.46 -19.63 -9.47
N ALA A 38 -6.21 -18.34 -9.72
CA ALA A 38 -4.87 -17.74 -9.70
C ALA A 38 -4.32 -17.42 -8.28
N GLY A 39 -5.01 -17.82 -7.21
CA GLY A 39 -4.50 -17.72 -5.83
C GLY A 39 -4.83 -16.41 -5.10
N PHE A 40 -5.65 -15.52 -5.66
CA PHE A 40 -6.03 -14.27 -4.97
C PHE A 40 -7.00 -14.48 -3.80
N GLY A 41 -7.62 -15.67 -3.70
CA GLY A 41 -8.54 -16.03 -2.62
C GLY A 41 -9.70 -15.03 -2.47
N TYR A 42 -10.02 -14.65 -1.23
CA TYR A 42 -11.13 -13.71 -0.99
C TYR A 42 -10.90 -12.29 -1.55
N ARG A 43 -9.67 -11.95 -1.96
CA ARG A 43 -9.35 -10.64 -2.55
C ARG A 43 -9.76 -10.54 -4.02
N ALA A 44 -10.04 -11.67 -4.68
CA ALA A 44 -10.58 -11.68 -6.04
C ALA A 44 -11.79 -10.73 -6.19
N LYS A 45 -12.75 -10.82 -5.26
CA LYS A 45 -13.95 -9.98 -5.26
C LYS A 45 -13.65 -8.50 -5.10
N PHE A 46 -12.57 -8.15 -4.42
CA PHE A 46 -12.14 -6.76 -4.24
C PHE A 46 -11.52 -6.20 -5.51
N ILE A 47 -10.75 -7.01 -6.23
CA ILE A 47 -10.17 -6.63 -7.52
C ILE A 47 -11.31 -6.40 -8.53
N VAL A 48 -12.19 -7.38 -8.72
CA VAL A 48 -13.34 -7.27 -9.62
C VAL A 48 -14.22 -6.07 -9.24
N GLY A 49 -14.55 -5.92 -7.96
CA GLY A 49 -15.35 -4.81 -7.47
C GLY A 49 -14.69 -3.44 -7.65
N SER A 50 -13.39 -3.33 -7.43
CA SER A 50 -12.64 -2.08 -7.63
C SER A 50 -12.55 -1.71 -9.10
N VAL A 51 -12.33 -2.67 -9.99
CA VAL A 51 -12.32 -2.44 -11.44
C VAL A 51 -13.70 -1.95 -11.90
N ALA A 52 -14.78 -2.60 -11.47
CA ALA A 52 -16.14 -2.16 -11.79
C ALA A 52 -16.42 -0.73 -11.27
N ALA A 53 -16.05 -0.43 -10.02
CA ALA A 53 -16.22 0.89 -9.43
C ALA A 53 -15.41 1.97 -10.18
N LEU A 54 -14.18 1.66 -10.61
CA LEU A 54 -13.34 2.57 -11.37
C LEU A 54 -13.92 2.83 -12.77
N ARG A 55 -14.35 1.79 -13.49
CA ARG A 55 -14.92 1.93 -14.84
C ARG A 55 -16.24 2.70 -14.85
N ALA A 56 -17.00 2.63 -13.76
CA ALA A 56 -18.24 3.40 -13.60
C ALA A 56 -18.01 4.90 -13.38
N ARG A 57 -16.76 5.34 -13.11
CA ARG A 57 -16.43 6.76 -12.95
C ARG A 57 -16.29 7.45 -14.30
N PRO A 58 -16.58 8.77 -14.38
CA PRO A 58 -16.36 9.54 -15.59
C PRO A 58 -14.94 9.39 -16.13
N GLY A 59 -14.81 9.11 -17.43
CA GLY A 59 -13.52 8.92 -18.08
C GLY A 59 -12.82 7.59 -17.77
N GLY A 60 -13.52 6.58 -17.24
CA GLY A 60 -12.98 5.22 -17.09
C GLY A 60 -12.07 5.01 -15.88
N GLY A 61 -12.12 5.91 -14.89
CA GLY A 61 -11.45 5.75 -13.59
C GLY A 61 -10.01 6.25 -13.54
N GLU A 62 -9.22 6.13 -14.60
CA GLU A 62 -7.84 6.64 -14.64
C GLU A 62 -7.74 8.16 -14.40
N PRO A 63 -8.58 9.03 -15.02
CA PRO A 63 -8.55 10.46 -14.74
C PRO A 63 -8.90 10.78 -13.28
N TRP A 64 -9.79 10.00 -12.67
CA TRP A 64 -10.12 10.15 -11.26
C TRP A 64 -8.94 9.73 -10.37
N LEU A 65 -8.29 8.60 -10.64
CA LEU A 65 -7.09 8.19 -9.89
C LEU A 65 -5.98 9.25 -9.97
N ALA A 66 -5.77 9.82 -11.17
CA ALA A 66 -4.78 10.87 -11.38
C ALA A 66 -5.11 12.16 -10.63
N SER A 67 -6.40 12.53 -10.52
CA SER A 67 -6.82 13.74 -9.80
C SER A 67 -6.57 13.68 -8.30
N LEU A 68 -6.57 12.48 -7.70
CA LEU A 68 -6.28 12.28 -6.27
C LEU A 68 -4.87 12.74 -5.86
N ARG A 69 -3.93 12.81 -6.82
CA ARG A 69 -2.59 13.39 -6.59
C ARG A 69 -2.66 14.88 -6.21
N GLN A 70 -3.67 15.62 -6.68
CA GLN A 70 -3.87 17.04 -6.34
C GLN A 70 -4.75 17.25 -5.10
N ALA A 71 -5.55 16.25 -4.71
CA ALA A 71 -6.41 16.34 -3.53
C ALA A 71 -5.60 16.32 -2.22
N PRO A 72 -6.07 16.96 -1.14
CA PRO A 72 -5.50 16.78 0.20
C PRO A 72 -5.47 15.30 0.61
N TYR A 73 -4.44 14.88 1.37
CA TYR A 73 -4.26 13.46 1.74
C TYR A 73 -5.51 12.85 2.38
N ARG A 74 -6.15 13.56 3.31
CA ARG A 74 -7.35 13.08 4.02
C ARG A 74 -8.53 12.83 3.07
N GLU A 75 -8.71 13.70 2.08
CA GLU A 75 -9.74 13.56 1.06
C GLU A 75 -9.40 12.41 0.12
N ALA A 76 -8.16 12.36 -0.40
CA ALA A 76 -7.70 11.27 -1.25
C ALA A 76 -7.86 9.89 -0.58
N SER A 77 -7.52 9.79 0.72
CA SER A 77 -7.69 8.56 1.48
C SER A 77 -9.16 8.18 1.67
N THR A 78 -10.05 9.16 1.88
CA THR A 78 -11.49 8.91 2.02
C THR A 78 -12.07 8.40 0.71
N GLU A 79 -11.72 9.06 -0.40
CA GLU A 79 -12.10 8.68 -1.75
C GLU A 79 -11.61 7.27 -2.12
N LEU A 80 -10.34 6.94 -1.83
CA LEU A 80 -9.80 5.59 -2.06
C LEU A 80 -10.54 4.52 -1.25
N CYS A 81 -10.92 4.80 0.00
CA CYS A 81 -11.66 3.87 0.85
C CYS A 81 -13.08 3.55 0.33
N THR A 82 -13.57 4.25 -0.70
CA THR A 82 -14.81 3.88 -1.40
C THR A 82 -14.65 2.64 -2.28
N LEU A 83 -13.43 2.27 -2.64
CA LEU A 83 -13.15 1.11 -3.47
C LEU A 83 -13.24 -0.18 -2.64
N PRO A 84 -13.88 -1.25 -3.16
CA PRO A 84 -13.96 -2.54 -2.48
C PRO A 84 -12.60 -3.09 -2.06
N GLY A 85 -12.46 -3.39 -0.76
CA GLY A 85 -11.22 -3.95 -0.19
C GLY A 85 -10.14 -2.92 0.14
N VAL A 86 -10.38 -1.64 -0.10
CA VAL A 86 -9.47 -0.56 0.28
C VAL A 86 -9.89 0.02 1.63
N GLY A 87 -9.13 -0.30 2.69
CA GLY A 87 -9.27 0.34 4.00
C GLY A 87 -8.21 1.43 4.24
N PRO A 88 -8.22 2.11 5.41
CA PRO A 88 -7.31 3.22 5.72
C PRO A 88 -5.83 2.91 5.47
N LYS A 89 -5.36 1.72 5.89
CA LYS A 89 -3.98 1.27 5.64
C LYS A 89 -3.65 1.19 4.15
N VAL A 90 -4.53 0.57 3.36
CA VAL A 90 -4.31 0.40 1.92
C VAL A 90 -4.36 1.76 1.20
N ALA A 91 -5.32 2.61 1.57
CA ALA A 91 -5.41 3.97 1.05
C ALA A 91 -4.15 4.78 1.37
N ALA A 92 -3.59 4.65 2.58
CA ALA A 92 -2.33 5.29 2.97
C ALA A 92 -1.14 4.74 2.17
N CYS A 93 -1.08 3.43 1.88
CA CYS A 93 -0.05 2.87 0.97
C CYS A 93 -0.13 3.50 -0.43
N ILE A 94 -1.34 3.58 -1.01
CA ILE A 94 -1.55 4.18 -2.34
C ILE A 94 -1.15 5.66 -2.30
N ALA A 95 -1.55 6.37 -1.25
CA ALA A 95 -1.23 7.79 -1.06
C ALA A 95 0.28 8.05 -0.99
N LEU A 96 1.00 7.28 -0.17
CA LEU A 96 2.44 7.42 0.03
C LEU A 96 3.23 7.07 -1.24
N PHE A 97 2.90 5.94 -1.89
CA PHE A 97 3.73 5.37 -2.94
C PHE A 97 3.33 5.79 -4.36
N SER A 98 2.16 6.40 -4.56
CA SER A 98 1.66 6.72 -5.91
C SER A 98 1.06 8.12 -6.09
N LEU A 99 0.65 8.80 -5.00
CA LEU A 99 -0.09 10.07 -5.06
C LEU A 99 0.67 11.25 -4.43
N ASP A 100 1.97 11.13 -4.23
CA ASP A 100 2.86 12.16 -3.71
C ASP A 100 2.49 12.68 -2.30
N LYS A 101 1.83 11.84 -1.49
CA LYS A 101 1.46 12.16 -0.10
C LYS A 101 2.56 11.69 0.85
N HIS A 102 3.71 12.36 0.80
CA HIS A 102 4.93 11.97 1.53
C HIS A 102 4.80 11.89 3.06
N ALA A 103 3.75 12.50 3.63
CA ALA A 103 3.43 12.44 5.05
C ALA A 103 2.46 11.30 5.44
N ALA A 104 1.90 10.56 4.47
CA ALA A 104 0.97 9.46 4.74
C ALA A 104 1.70 8.28 5.41
N ILE A 105 1.15 7.75 6.52
CA ILE A 105 1.71 6.60 7.23
C ILE A 105 0.78 5.40 7.09
N PRO A 106 1.19 4.32 6.40
CA PRO A 106 0.37 3.11 6.30
C PRO A 106 0.36 2.30 7.61
N VAL A 107 -0.50 2.68 8.56
CA VAL A 107 -0.57 2.01 9.87
C VAL A 107 -1.15 0.60 9.75
N ASP A 108 -0.27 -0.41 9.86
CA ASP A 108 -0.62 -1.82 10.07
C ASP A 108 -0.20 -2.29 11.46
N THR A 109 -0.23 -3.60 11.70
CA THR A 109 0.15 -4.17 12.99
C THR A 109 1.63 -3.94 13.33
N HIS A 110 2.55 -3.93 12.37
CA HIS A 110 3.98 -3.71 12.62
C HIS A 110 4.25 -2.24 12.89
N VAL A 111 3.72 -1.36 12.05
CA VAL A 111 3.78 0.09 12.25
C VAL A 111 3.16 0.48 13.60
N TRP A 112 2.07 -0.18 13.99
CA TRP A 112 1.47 -0.01 15.30
C TRP A 112 2.42 -0.37 16.44
N GLN A 113 3.12 -1.51 16.37
CA GLN A 113 4.09 -1.90 17.40
C GLN A 113 5.24 -0.89 17.52
N ILE A 114 5.76 -0.43 16.37
CA ILE A 114 6.80 0.63 16.34
C ILE A 114 6.24 1.91 16.99
N ALA A 115 5.02 2.30 16.64
CA ALA A 115 4.43 3.53 17.12
C ALA A 115 4.22 3.55 18.63
N ILE A 116 3.64 2.50 19.22
CA ILE A 116 3.44 2.45 20.67
C ILE A 116 4.74 2.29 21.45
N ARG A 117 5.80 1.76 20.83
CA ARG A 117 7.13 1.69 21.45
C ARG A 117 7.82 3.05 21.45
N ASP A 118 7.79 3.75 20.31
CA ASP A 118 8.71 4.87 20.04
C ASP A 118 8.07 6.26 20.06
N TYR A 119 6.75 6.36 19.83
CA TYR A 119 6.07 7.66 19.62
C TYR A 119 4.87 7.89 20.53
N THR A 120 4.05 6.85 20.74
CA THR A 120 2.74 6.96 21.39
C THR A 120 2.50 5.83 22.41
N PRO A 121 3.34 5.67 23.44
CA PRO A 121 3.20 4.62 24.45
C PRO A 121 1.86 4.69 25.21
N GLU A 122 1.27 5.88 25.33
CA GLU A 122 -0.05 6.09 25.92
C GLU A 122 -1.21 5.46 25.14
N LEU A 123 -0.97 5.00 23.90
CA LEU A 123 -1.96 4.32 23.08
C LEU A 123 -1.88 2.78 23.15
N ALA A 124 -0.88 2.20 23.84
CA ALA A 124 -0.60 0.76 23.82
C ALA A 124 -1.81 -0.14 24.18
N GLU A 125 -2.64 0.29 25.12
CA GLU A 125 -3.82 -0.47 25.57
C GLU A 125 -5.07 -0.23 24.70
N LYS A 126 -4.98 0.59 23.66
CA LYS A 126 -6.12 0.95 22.81
C LYS A 126 -6.24 0.02 21.60
N SER A 127 -7.47 -0.24 21.20
CA SER A 127 -7.76 -0.91 19.93
C SER A 127 -7.38 -0.03 18.73
N LEU A 128 -6.81 -0.64 17.69
CA LEU A 128 -6.40 0.03 16.46
C LEU A 128 -7.60 0.43 15.59
N THR A 129 -8.33 1.46 16.03
CA THR A 129 -9.45 2.07 15.31
C THR A 129 -8.95 3.13 14.32
N PRO A 130 -9.76 3.57 13.33
CA PRO A 130 -9.37 4.66 12.44
C PRO A 130 -8.97 5.95 13.18
N ARG A 131 -9.54 6.21 14.35
CA ARG A 131 -9.16 7.36 15.19
C ARG A 131 -7.77 7.18 15.79
N VAL A 132 -7.45 5.98 16.30
CA VAL A 132 -6.14 5.66 16.86
C VAL A 132 -5.05 5.67 15.78
N MET A 133 -5.34 5.11 14.59
CA MET A 133 -4.43 5.19 13.44
C MET A 133 -4.10 6.65 13.09
N ARG A 134 -5.09 7.55 13.09
CA ARG A 134 -4.84 8.98 12.87
C ARG A 134 -3.94 9.60 13.94
N SER A 135 -4.14 9.27 15.22
CA SER A 135 -3.27 9.76 16.30
C SER A 135 -1.82 9.29 16.11
N VAL A 136 -1.62 8.05 15.66
CA VAL A 136 -0.29 7.54 15.29
C VAL A 136 0.30 8.32 14.13
N GLU A 137 -0.46 8.52 13.05
CA GLU A 137 0.00 9.31 11.91
C GLU A 137 0.41 10.72 12.31
N ASP A 138 -0.43 11.41 13.09
CA ASP A 138 -0.17 12.77 13.55
C ASP A 138 1.10 12.84 14.41
N ALA A 139 1.34 11.84 15.28
CA ALA A 139 2.55 11.76 16.10
C ALA A 139 3.82 11.57 15.24
N VAL A 140 3.76 10.68 14.25
CA VAL A 140 4.88 10.43 13.33
C VAL A 140 5.14 11.66 12.45
N VAL A 141 4.09 12.33 11.97
CA VAL A 141 4.20 13.60 11.22
C VAL A 141 4.78 14.71 12.08
N ALA A 142 4.38 14.84 13.34
CA ALA A 142 4.95 15.82 14.26
C ALA A 142 6.47 15.62 14.44
N ARG A 143 6.95 14.36 14.35
CA ARG A 143 8.36 14.01 14.52
C ARG A 143 9.22 14.20 13.27
N PHE A 144 8.68 13.95 12.08
CA PHE A 144 9.44 13.87 10.82
C PHE A 144 8.97 14.85 9.74
N GLY A 145 7.90 15.61 9.99
CA GLY A 145 7.37 16.62 9.08
C GLY A 145 6.85 16.05 7.76
N ASN A 146 7.07 16.78 6.67
CA ASN A 146 6.44 16.50 5.37
C ASN A 146 6.85 15.17 4.73
N HIS A 147 7.95 14.55 5.18
CA HIS A 147 8.45 13.28 4.65
C HIS A 147 8.30 12.13 5.66
N ALA A 148 7.40 12.28 6.62
CA ALA A 148 7.19 11.31 7.69
C ALA A 148 6.90 9.89 7.19
N GLY A 149 6.18 9.73 6.08
CA GLY A 149 5.91 8.43 5.48
C GLY A 149 7.18 7.73 5.00
N TRP A 150 8.09 8.47 4.36
CA TRP A 150 9.39 7.94 3.93
C TRP A 150 10.30 7.62 5.11
N ALA A 151 10.40 8.51 6.09
CA ALA A 151 11.20 8.29 7.29
C ALA A 151 10.71 7.05 8.05
N HIS A 152 9.40 6.91 8.23
CA HIS A 152 8.81 5.77 8.91
C HIS A 152 8.97 4.47 8.10
N ASN A 153 8.90 4.52 6.77
CA ASN A 153 9.13 3.34 5.92
C ASN A 153 10.54 2.77 6.10
N ILE A 154 11.56 3.61 6.35
CA ILE A 154 12.92 3.14 6.67
C ILE A 154 12.92 2.35 7.98
N LEU A 155 12.23 2.85 9.01
CA LEU A 155 12.13 2.17 10.30
C LEU A 155 11.38 0.84 10.20
N PHE A 156 10.29 0.82 9.43
CA PHE A 156 9.59 -0.42 9.10
C PHE A 156 10.51 -1.44 8.41
N ILE A 157 11.29 -1.02 7.40
CA ILE A 157 12.24 -1.90 6.70
C ILE A 157 13.31 -2.41 7.67
N ALA A 158 13.81 -1.58 8.58
CA ALA A 158 14.80 -1.96 9.60
C ALA A 158 14.29 -3.09 10.53
N GLU A 159 12.99 -3.18 10.73
CA GLU A 159 12.35 -4.22 11.57
C GLU A 159 12.12 -5.55 10.85
N LEU A 160 12.15 -5.57 9.51
CA LEU A 160 11.94 -6.79 8.75
C LEU A 160 13.03 -7.82 9.08
N ALA A 161 12.64 -9.07 9.31
CA ALA A 161 13.56 -10.16 9.67
C ALA A 161 14.70 -10.32 8.64
N SER A 162 14.43 -10.08 7.36
CA SER A 162 15.42 -10.12 6.27
C SER A 162 16.46 -8.99 6.31
N HIS A 163 16.18 -7.91 7.04
CA HIS A 163 17.02 -6.71 7.10
C HIS A 163 17.65 -6.48 8.47
N ARG A 164 17.03 -6.96 9.57
CA ARG A 164 17.52 -6.79 10.94
C ARG A 164 18.99 -7.23 11.10
N GLY A 165 19.38 -8.35 10.48
CA GLY A 165 20.77 -8.86 10.52
C GLY A 165 21.79 -7.99 9.78
N ARG A 166 21.35 -7.17 8.82
CA ARG A 166 22.19 -6.27 8.01
C ARG A 166 22.49 -4.95 8.72
N LEU A 167 21.78 -4.65 9.82
CA LEU A 167 22.00 -3.43 10.60
C LEU A 167 23.17 -3.59 11.57
N PRO A 168 23.95 -2.51 11.81
CA PRO A 168 24.89 -2.44 12.93
C PRO A 168 24.18 -2.78 14.24
N GLU A 169 24.87 -3.47 15.15
CA GLU A 169 24.27 -4.02 16.38
C GLU A 169 23.54 -2.96 17.22
N HIS A 170 24.13 -1.77 17.37
CA HIS A 170 23.54 -0.66 18.12
C HIS A 170 22.31 0.00 17.46
N LEU A 171 21.99 -0.34 16.21
CA LEU A 171 20.81 0.15 15.47
C LEU A 171 19.76 -0.94 15.26
N ARG A 172 19.99 -2.16 15.77
CA ARG A 172 19.00 -3.24 15.64
C ARG A 172 17.80 -2.92 16.52
N PRO A 173 16.57 -2.96 15.98
CA PRO A 173 15.38 -2.85 16.81
C PRO A 173 15.35 -3.99 17.85
N PRO A 174 14.79 -3.74 19.04
CA PRO A 174 14.71 -4.75 20.11
C PRO A 174 14.03 -6.06 19.65
#